data_AF-A0A1G8ZC57-F1
#
_entry.id   AF-A0A1G8ZC57-F1
#
_cell.length_a   1.000
_cell.length_b   1.000
_cell.length_c   1.000
_cell.angle_alpha   90.00
_cell.angle_beta   90.00
_cell.angle_gamma   90.00
#
_symmetry.space_group_name_H-M   'P 1'
#
loop_
_entity.id
_entity.type
_entity.pdbx_description
1 polymer ?
#
loop_
_entity_poly.entity_id
_entity_poly.type
_entity_poly.pdbx_seq_one_letter_code
_entity_poly.pdbx_strand_id
1 'polypeptide(L)'
;MQSTTPARPRQKSSMSGKRATNLSLSVDVLEHAKLLDINISQVCDNHLREVVRLAQARKWQEEHAEFIAAYNRIIETEGLPLDEWKSF
;
A
#
# COMPACT_ATOMS: atom_id res chain seq x y z
N MET A 1 37.57 -0.55 15.81
CA MET A 1 36.11 -0.51 16.01
C MET A 1 35.49 -0.15 14.66
N GLN A 2 34.98 -1.14 13.92
CA GLN A 2 34.45 -0.96 12.55
C GLN A 2 32.95 -0.67 12.65
N SER A 3 32.53 0.54 12.29
CA SER A 3 31.12 0.94 12.26
C SER A 3 30.54 0.56 10.90
N THR A 4 29.69 -0.47 10.86
CA THR A 4 28.96 -0.89 9.66
C THR A 4 27.80 0.07 9.38
N THR A 5 27.87 0.77 8.26
CA THR A 5 26.76 1.55 7.69
C THR A 5 25.63 0.61 7.22
N PRO A 6 24.36 0.81 7.63
CA PRO A 6 23.26 0.00 7.10
C PRO A 6 22.98 0.42 5.64
N ALA A 7 23.10 -0.54 4.73
CA ALA A 7 22.84 -0.37 3.31
C ALA A 7 21.35 -0.02 3.07
N ARG A 8 21.11 1.17 2.52
CA ARG A 8 19.78 1.61 2.07
C ARG A 8 19.25 0.65 0.99
N PRO A 9 18.02 0.11 1.12
CA PRO A 9 17.48 -0.80 0.11
C PRO A 9 17.37 -0.06 -1.23
N ARG A 10 17.95 -0.66 -2.28
CA ARG A 10 17.89 -0.15 -3.65
C ARG A 10 16.43 -0.11 -4.10
N GLN A 11 15.88 1.10 -4.17
CA GLN A 11 14.58 1.36 -4.75
C GLN A 11 14.64 0.97 -6.24
N LYS A 12 14.03 -0.17 -6.60
CA LYS A 12 13.94 -0.60 -8.00
C LYS A 12 13.17 0.47 -8.75
N SER A 13 13.81 1.07 -9.75
CA SER A 13 13.18 1.99 -10.70
C SER A 13 11.94 1.33 -11.28
N SER A 14 10.80 1.99 -11.11
CA SER A 14 9.52 1.55 -11.66
C SER A 14 9.59 1.62 -13.17
N MET A 15 9.90 0.49 -13.81
CA MET A 15 9.62 0.33 -15.23
C MET A 15 8.12 0.54 -15.40
N SER A 16 7.72 1.63 -16.07
CA SER A 16 6.32 2.01 -16.29
C SER A 16 5.58 1.09 -17.29
N GLY A 17 6.10 -0.11 -17.54
CA GLY A 17 5.55 -1.08 -18.47
C GLY A 17 4.57 -2.04 -17.79
N LYS A 18 3.41 -2.25 -18.42
CA LYS A 18 2.52 -3.37 -18.10
C LYS A 18 3.24 -4.67 -18.45
N ARG A 19 3.40 -5.58 -17.47
CA ARG A 19 3.91 -6.92 -17.74
C ARG A 19 2.73 -7.87 -17.97
N ALA A 20 2.69 -8.51 -19.14
CA ALA A 20 1.75 -9.59 -19.39
C ALA A 20 2.01 -10.72 -18.38
N THR A 21 0.97 -11.11 -17.65
CA THR A 21 1.03 -12.16 -16.63
C THR A 21 -0.03 -13.20 -16.97
N ASN A 22 0.36 -14.47 -17.08
CA ASN A 22 -0.60 -15.55 -17.32
C ASN A 22 -1.36 -15.81 -16.03
N LEU A 23 -2.69 -15.65 -16.07
CA LEU A 23 -3.60 -15.88 -14.96
C LEU A 23 -4.65 -16.90 -15.39
N SER A 24 -4.94 -17.86 -14.50
CA SER A 24 -6.04 -18.81 -14.68
C SER A 24 -7.29 -18.25 -13.99
N LEU A 25 -8.36 -18.05 -14.76
CA LEU A 25 -9.67 -17.61 -14.29
C LEU A 25 -10.74 -18.61 -14.74
N SER A 26 -11.89 -18.61 -14.07
CA SER A 26 -13.01 -19.49 -14.41
C SER A 26 -13.54 -19.19 -15.82
N VAL A 27 -13.75 -20.26 -16.59
CA VAL A 27 -14.13 -20.17 -18.02
C VAL A 27 -15.48 -19.48 -18.19
N ASP A 28 -16.45 -19.78 -17.33
CA ASP A 28 -17.78 -19.18 -17.30
C ASP A 28 -17.71 -17.64 -17.15
N VAL A 29 -16.88 -17.15 -16.22
CA VAL A 29 -16.70 -15.72 -15.98
C VAL A 29 -16.04 -15.04 -17.18
N LEU A 30 -15.05 -15.67 -17.81
CA LEU A 30 -14.38 -15.14 -18.99
C LEU A 30 -15.34 -15.04 -20.19
N GLU A 31 -16.15 -16.07 -20.41
CA GLU A 31 -17.14 -16.06 -21.49
C GLU A 31 -18.22 -15.00 -21.23
N HIS A 32 -18.74 -14.90 -20.01
CA HIS A 32 -19.69 -13.84 -19.65
C HIS A 32 -19.08 -12.43 -19.80
N ALA A 33 -17.83 -12.24 -19.38
CA ALA A 33 -17.13 -10.97 -19.51
C ALA A 33 -16.94 -10.57 -20.98
N LYS A 34 -16.62 -11.52 -21.86
CA LYS A 34 -16.53 -11.28 -23.31
C LYS A 34 -17.90 -10.91 -23.90
N LEU A 35 -18.97 -11.62 -23.53
CA LEU A 35 -20.33 -11.33 -23.99
C LEU A 35 -20.80 -9.92 -23.59
N LEU A 36 -20.32 -9.44 -22.45
CA LEU A 36 -20.63 -8.12 -21.90
C LEU A 36 -19.62 -7.03 -22.33
N ASP A 37 -18.68 -7.33 -23.24
CA ASP A 37 -17.61 -6.43 -23.68
C ASP A 37 -16.76 -5.84 -22.53
N ILE A 38 -16.57 -6.62 -21.47
CA ILE A 38 -15.80 -6.20 -20.30
C ILE A 38 -14.30 -6.37 -20.58
N ASN A 39 -13.54 -5.29 -20.36
CA ASN A 39 -12.09 -5.33 -20.41
C ASN A 39 -11.49 -6.01 -19.17
N ILE A 40 -11.39 -7.34 -19.24
CA ILE A 40 -10.89 -8.20 -18.15
C ILE A 40 -9.52 -7.73 -17.63
N SER A 41 -8.59 -7.41 -18.53
CA SER A 41 -7.25 -6.95 -18.14
C SER A 41 -7.29 -5.67 -17.32
N GLN A 42 -8.13 -4.70 -17.69
CA GLN A 42 -8.26 -3.45 -16.95
C GLN A 42 -8.93 -3.66 -15.58
N VAL A 43 -9.96 -4.50 -15.51
CA VAL A 43 -10.64 -4.83 -14.25
C VAL A 43 -9.68 -5.52 -13.29
N CYS A 44 -8.93 -6.52 -13.77
CA CYS A 44 -7.93 -7.22 -12.97
C CYS A 44 -6.81 -6.29 -12.50
N ASP A 45 -6.28 -5.41 -13.36
CA ASP A 45 -5.24 -4.44 -12.98
C ASP A 45 -5.75 -3.49 -11.87
N ASN A 46 -6.96 -2.96 -12.02
CA ASN A 46 -7.56 -2.06 -11.03
C ASN A 46 -7.78 -2.75 -9.69
N HIS A 47 -8.35 -3.95 -9.70
CA HIS A 47 -8.59 -4.71 -8.47
C HIS A 47 -7.28 -5.10 -7.77
N LEU A 48 -6.30 -5.57 -8.54
CA LEU A 48 -5.00 -5.96 -8.00
C LEU A 48 -4.27 -4.76 -7.38
N ARG A 49 -4.34 -3.57 -7.99
CA ARG A 49 -3.79 -2.34 -7.40
C ARG A 49 -4.39 -2.04 -6.04
N GLU A 50 -5.72 -2.16 -5.91
CA GLU A 50 -6.38 -1.88 -4.64
C GLU A 50 -6.01 -2.91 -3.57
N VAL A 51 -6.00 -4.20 -3.91
CA VAL A 51 -5.56 -5.26 -2.99
C VAL A 51 -4.12 -5.03 -2.54
N VAL A 52 -3.22 -4.68 -3.46
CA VAL A 52 -1.81 -4.37 -3.14
C VAL A 52 -1.73 -3.15 -2.22
N ARG A 53 -2.49 -2.09 -2.49
CA ARG A 53 -2.52 -0.88 -1.66
C ARG A 53 -2.97 -1.20 -0.24
N LEU A 54 -4.03 -1.99 -0.09
CA LEU A 54 -4.54 -2.42 1.22
C LEU A 54 -3.53 -3.31 1.96
N ALA A 55 -2.87 -4.24 1.27
CA ALA A 55 -1.84 -5.08 1.86
C ALA A 55 -0.62 -4.26 2.31
N GLN A 56 -0.21 -3.26 1.53
CA GLN A 56 0.86 -2.33 1.92
C GLN A 56 0.47 -1.49 3.13
N ALA A 57 -0.76 -0.96 3.14
CA ALA A 57 -1.27 -0.20 4.28
C ALA A 57 -1.30 -1.04 5.55
N ARG A 58 -1.74 -2.31 5.47
CA ARG A 58 -1.72 -3.23 6.60
C ARG A 58 -0.30 -3.48 7.11
N LYS A 59 0.64 -3.77 6.22
CA LYS A 59 2.05 -3.96 6.60
C LYS A 59 2.62 -2.71 7.26
N TRP A 60 2.33 -1.54 6.71
CA TRP A 60 2.77 -0.28 7.30
C TRP A 60 2.18 -0.07 8.70
N GLN A 61 0.90 -0.38 8.89
CA GLN A 61 0.27 -0.32 10.21
C GLN A 61 0.92 -1.28 11.21
N GLU A 62 1.21 -2.51 10.80
CA GLU A 62 1.91 -3.50 11.64
C GLU A 62 3.32 -3.03 12.01
N GLU A 63 4.08 -2.52 11.04
CA GLU A 63 5.44 -2.02 11.25
C GLU A 63 5.50 -0.75 12.12
N HIS A 64 4.47 0.11 12.04
CA HIS A 64 4.44 1.40 12.74
C HIS A 64 3.52 1.44 13.96
N ALA A 65 2.86 0.33 14.32
CA ALA A 65 1.94 0.27 15.45
C ALA A 65 2.59 0.72 16.78
N GLU A 66 3.80 0.25 17.06
CA GLU A 66 4.51 0.61 18.29
C GLU A 66 4.92 2.08 18.31
N PHE A 67 5.35 2.63 17.17
CA PHE A 67 5.70 4.03 17.02
C PHE A 67 4.47 4.93 17.21
N ILE A 68 3.35 4.58 16.56
CA ILE A 68 2.08 5.30 16.71
C ILE A 68 1.60 5.23 18.16
N ALA A 69 1.67 4.07 18.82
CA ALA A 69 1.29 3.93 20.22
C ALA A 69 2.18 4.75 21.16
N ALA A 70 3.50 4.78 20.93
CA ALA A 70 4.41 5.63 21.69
C ALA A 70 4.10 7.12 21.49
N TYR A 71 3.87 7.53 20.25
CA TYR A 71 3.53 8.91 19.92
C TYR A 71 2.17 9.34 20.48
N ASN A 72 1.16 8.48 20.41
CA ASN A 72 -0.17 8.72 21.00
C ASN A 72 -0.08 8.91 22.52
N ARG A 73 0.75 8.12 23.23
CA ARG A 73 0.97 8.30 24.67
C ARG A 73 1.61 9.64 25.01
N ILE A 74 2.51 10.13 24.17
CA ILE A 74 3.13 11.46 24.34
C ILE A 74 2.05 12.54 24.16
N ILE A 75 1.21 12.44 23.12
CA ILE A 75 0.09 13.38 22.93
C ILE A 75 -0.92 13.34 24.10
N GLU A 76 -1.24 12.15 24.63
CA GLU A 76 -2.14 12.02 25.78
C GLU A 76 -1.56 12.63 27.06
N THR A 77 -0.23 12.58 27.23
CA THR A 77 0.44 13.06 28.44
C THR A 77 0.76 14.55 28.36
N GLU A 78 1.21 15.03 27.20
CA GLU A 78 1.72 16.40 27.00
C GLU A 78 0.70 17.31 26.31
N GLY A 79 -0.40 16.76 25.81
CA GLY A 79 -1.37 17.48 24.99
C GLY A 79 -0.86 17.68 23.55
N LEU A 80 -1.71 18.24 22.69
CA LEU A 80 -1.29 18.60 21.33
C LEU A 80 -0.47 19.91 21.39
N PRO A 81 0.82 19.92 20.97
CA PRO A 81 1.65 21.12 21.08
C PRO A 81 1.12 22.35 20.33
N LEU A 82 0.22 22.13 19.37
CA LEU A 82 -0.36 23.16 18.51
C LEU A 82 -1.83 23.47 18.84
N ASP A 83 -2.37 22.93 19.94
CA ASP A 83 -3.79 23.16 20.30
C ASP A 83 -4.08 24.63 20.60
N GLU A 84 -3.10 25.35 21.16
CA GLU A 84 -3.18 26.80 21.45
C GLU A 84 -3.30 27.69 20.21
N TRP A 85 -3.03 27.16 19.01
CA TRP A 85 -2.96 27.94 17.76
C TRP A 85 -4.07 27.56 16.76
N LYS A 86 -5.02 26.70 17.15
CA LYS A 86 -6.11 26.22 16.27
C LYS A 86 -7.16 27.27 15.90
N SER A 87 -7.16 28.45 16.52
CA SER A 87 -8.23 29.46 16.37
C SER A 87 -7.81 30.70 15.55
N PHE A 88 -6.85 30.59 14.62
CA PHE A 88 -6.51 31.67 13.69
C PHE A 88 -7.32 31.64 12.40
#